data_AF-A0A925RSP1-F1
#
_entry.id   AF-A0A925RSP1-F1
#
_cell.length_a   1.000
_cell.length_b   1.000
_cell.length_c   1.000
_cell.angle_alpha   90.00
_cell.angle_beta   90.00
_cell.angle_gamma   90.00
#
_symmetry.space_group_name_H-M   'P 1'
#
loop_
_entity.id
_entity.type
_entity.pdbx_description
1 polymer ?
#
loop_
_entity_poly.entity_id
_entity_poly.type
_entity_poly.pdbx_seq_one_letter_code
_entity_poly.pdbx_strand_id
1 'polypeptide(L)'
;MKNKTVAMAVAIAVLASGAGGAQAASISYYLNQSNADAVLPDGTNYALVTINDDVANTLRFTVSLFAPLTSIAGSNFGIDSFAFNVIGANPLQDFGAIAGQWTLPTGWIANVAPPPNQADGFGRFDAEANGSGGARVATLNFSIHNTALNLYSFAENSSNNAGQGNVFFSAHIAGFNAGNGVTSAYFGGSTLVPVPLPATLPFLLSALGGLGLIRRRVSVLALRT
;
A
#
# COMPACT_ATOMS: atom_id res chain seq x y z
N MET A 1 -48.47 -34.49 35.26
CA MET A 1 -47.05 -34.16 35.50
C MET A 1 -46.15 -35.21 34.86
N LYS A 2 -45.43 -34.83 33.79
CA LYS A 2 -44.04 -35.18 33.41
C LYS A 2 -43.89 -35.14 31.89
N ASN A 3 -43.50 -33.96 31.39
CA ASN A 3 -42.96 -33.76 30.05
C ASN A 3 -41.62 -34.49 29.94
N LYS A 4 -41.35 -35.15 28.81
CA LYS A 4 -39.99 -35.49 28.39
C LYS A 4 -39.81 -35.16 26.92
N THR A 5 -39.41 -33.92 26.67
CA THR A 5 -38.85 -33.44 25.42
C THR A 5 -37.47 -34.08 25.24
N VAL A 6 -37.25 -34.83 24.16
CA VAL A 6 -35.91 -35.31 23.78
C VAL A 6 -35.33 -34.32 22.79
N ALA A 7 -34.35 -33.52 23.26
CA ALA A 7 -33.57 -32.63 22.41
C ALA A 7 -32.44 -33.43 21.74
N MET A 8 -32.40 -33.41 20.41
CA MET A 8 -31.32 -33.99 19.61
C MET A 8 -30.25 -32.91 19.42
N ALA A 9 -29.10 -33.06 20.09
CA ALA A 9 -27.96 -32.16 19.97
C ALA A 9 -27.21 -32.45 18.65
N VAL A 10 -27.10 -31.46 17.77
CA VAL A 10 -26.19 -31.46 16.62
C VAL A 10 -24.88 -30.85 17.08
N ALA A 11 -23.85 -31.68 17.27
CA ALA A 11 -22.49 -31.22 17.52
C ALA A 11 -21.80 -30.97 16.17
N ILE A 12 -21.64 -29.70 15.78
CA ILE A 12 -20.76 -29.30 14.69
C ILE A 12 -19.37 -29.09 15.31
N ALA A 13 -18.49 -30.08 15.17
CA ALA A 13 -17.08 -29.92 15.49
C ALA A 13 -16.41 -29.17 14.34
N VAL A 14 -16.26 -27.85 14.48
CA VAL A 14 -15.37 -27.06 13.62
C VAL A 14 -13.93 -27.35 14.07
N LEU A 15 -13.24 -28.24 13.36
CA LEU A 15 -11.79 -28.36 13.43
C LEU A 15 -11.18 -27.11 12.78
N ALA A 16 -11.09 -26.03 13.56
CA ALA A 16 -10.25 -24.90 13.23
C ALA A 16 -8.79 -25.31 13.52
N SER A 17 -8.16 -26.03 12.59
CA SER A 17 -6.71 -26.14 12.57
C SER A 17 -6.16 -24.75 12.29
N GLY A 18 -5.67 -24.10 13.35
CA GLY A 18 -5.04 -22.79 13.29
C GLY A 18 -3.83 -22.82 12.37
N ALA A 19 -3.99 -22.31 11.15
CA ALA A 19 -2.89 -21.68 10.45
C ALA A 19 -2.67 -20.33 11.14
N GLY A 20 -1.70 -20.26 12.05
CA GLY A 20 -1.13 -18.98 12.47
C GLY A 20 -0.45 -18.37 11.26
N GLY A 21 -1.22 -17.65 10.44
CA GLY A 21 -0.70 -16.92 9.30
C GLY A 21 0.16 -15.78 9.83
N ALA A 22 1.45 -15.79 9.49
CA ALA A 22 2.15 -14.52 9.32
C ALA A 22 1.39 -13.78 8.20
N GLN A 23 0.57 -12.80 8.58
CA GLN A 23 -0.19 -11.98 7.64
C GLN A 23 0.80 -11.00 7.00
N ALA A 24 1.57 -11.46 6.02
CA ALA A 24 2.28 -10.54 5.14
C ALA A 24 1.23 -9.84 4.27
N ALA A 25 0.79 -8.67 4.72
CA ALA A 25 -0.14 -7.82 3.98
C ALA A 25 0.63 -6.71 3.25
N SER A 26 0.12 -6.30 2.11
CA SER A 26 0.65 -5.15 1.39
C SER A 26 -0.46 -4.33 0.74
N ILE A 27 -0.16 -3.06 0.53
CA ILE A 27 -1.00 -2.13 -0.22
C ILE A 27 -0.13 -1.34 -1.17
N SER A 28 -0.66 -1.02 -2.35
CA SER A 28 0.10 -0.32 -3.39
C SER A 28 -0.71 0.82 -4.00
N TYR A 29 0.00 1.89 -4.37
CA TYR A 29 -0.54 3.09 -4.98
C TYR A 29 0.28 3.49 -6.20
N TYR A 30 -0.38 3.91 -7.28
CA TYR A 30 0.28 4.52 -8.43
C TYR A 30 0.51 6.01 -8.19
N LEU A 31 1.70 6.48 -8.57
CA LEU A 31 1.95 7.90 -8.82
C LEU A 31 1.70 8.14 -10.31
N ASN A 32 0.57 8.75 -10.62
CA ASN A 32 0.05 8.89 -11.97
C ASN A 32 -0.20 10.34 -12.39
N GLN A 33 0.29 11.30 -11.62
CA GLN A 33 0.25 12.72 -11.94
C GLN A 33 1.65 13.31 -11.93
N SER A 34 1.86 14.41 -12.65
CA SER A 34 3.14 15.12 -12.74
C SER A 34 2.94 16.62 -12.63
N ASN A 35 3.85 17.33 -11.95
CA ASN A 35 3.87 18.80 -12.01
C ASN A 35 4.41 19.33 -13.36
N ALA A 36 4.86 18.44 -14.26
CA ALA A 36 5.28 18.74 -15.62
C ALA A 36 4.33 18.10 -16.65
N ASP A 37 3.02 18.16 -16.38
CA ASP A 37 1.93 17.51 -17.12
C ASP A 37 1.88 17.86 -18.62
N ALA A 38 2.42 19.02 -19.01
CA ALA A 38 2.55 19.42 -20.41
C ALA A 38 3.44 18.47 -21.26
N VAL A 39 4.38 17.76 -20.62
CA VAL A 39 5.30 16.83 -21.29
C VAL A 39 5.18 15.41 -20.72
N LEU A 40 4.80 15.31 -19.44
CA LEU A 40 4.59 14.07 -18.70
C LEU A 40 3.12 14.00 -18.28
N PRO A 41 2.20 13.62 -19.18
CA PRO A 41 0.77 13.75 -18.96
C PRO A 41 0.23 12.88 -17.81
N ASP A 42 -0.65 13.50 -17.04
CA ASP A 42 -1.45 12.84 -16.02
C ASP A 42 -2.23 11.61 -16.56
N GLY A 43 -2.48 10.66 -15.66
CA GLY A 43 -3.09 9.36 -15.96
C GLY A 43 -2.08 8.28 -16.37
N THR A 44 -0.82 8.64 -16.60
CA THR A 44 0.26 7.69 -16.88
C THR A 44 0.87 7.18 -15.58
N ASN A 45 0.98 5.87 -15.39
CA ASN A 45 1.65 5.31 -14.21
C ASN A 45 3.16 5.51 -14.30
N TYR A 46 3.70 6.44 -13.51
CA TYR A 46 5.13 6.78 -13.50
C TYR A 46 5.92 6.01 -12.45
N ALA A 47 5.29 5.76 -11.30
CA ALA A 47 5.88 5.00 -10.22
C ALA A 47 4.82 4.22 -9.45
N LEU A 48 5.28 3.24 -8.68
CA LEU A 48 4.48 2.45 -7.76
C LEU A 48 5.04 2.54 -6.36
N VAL A 49 4.21 2.97 -5.42
CA VAL A 49 4.47 2.87 -3.98
C VAL A 49 3.88 1.56 -3.49
N THR A 50 4.66 0.76 -2.79
CA THR A 50 4.19 -0.46 -2.12
C THR A 50 4.59 -0.40 -0.66
N ILE A 51 3.63 -0.67 0.22
CA ILE A 51 3.83 -0.72 1.68
C ILE A 51 3.56 -2.15 2.12
N ASN A 52 4.54 -2.76 2.78
CA ASN A 52 4.45 -4.12 3.30
C ASN A 52 4.49 -4.12 4.83
N ASP A 53 3.63 -4.94 5.43
CA ASP A 53 3.57 -5.21 6.88
C ASP A 53 3.89 -6.68 7.14
N ASP A 54 5.06 -7.12 6.67
CA ASP A 54 5.52 -8.50 6.80
C ASP A 54 6.55 -8.70 7.91
N VAL A 55 6.89 -7.63 8.62
CA VAL A 55 7.82 -7.61 9.75
C VAL A 55 7.13 -6.91 10.92
N ALA A 56 7.13 -7.53 12.09
CA ALA A 56 6.43 -7.01 13.26
C ALA A 56 6.90 -5.58 13.59
N ASN A 57 5.93 -4.67 13.71
CA ASN A 57 6.13 -3.25 14.03
C ASN A 57 6.95 -2.47 12.98
N THR A 58 7.11 -3.02 11.77
CA THR A 58 7.91 -2.42 10.71
C THR A 58 7.13 -2.39 9.41
N LEU A 59 6.90 -1.19 8.89
CA LEU A 59 6.31 -0.99 7.57
C LEU A 59 7.41 -0.72 6.57
N ARG A 60 7.51 -1.56 5.54
CA ARG A 60 8.52 -1.43 4.49
C ARG A 60 7.93 -0.76 3.28
N PHE A 61 8.57 0.30 2.83
CA PHE A 61 8.20 1.05 1.65
C PHE A 61 9.13 0.70 0.51
N THR A 62 8.55 0.40 -0.64
CA THR A 62 9.25 0.27 -1.92
C THR A 62 8.61 1.20 -2.93
N VAL A 63 9.39 2.12 -3.50
CA VAL A 63 8.97 3.00 -4.59
C VAL A 63 9.74 2.62 -5.84
N SER A 64 9.03 2.11 -6.84
CA SER A 64 9.61 1.61 -8.09
C SER A 64 9.21 2.49 -9.27
N LEU A 65 10.18 2.88 -10.10
CA LEU A 65 9.95 3.67 -11.31
C LEU A 65 9.55 2.77 -12.49
N PHE A 66 8.66 3.26 -13.34
CA PHE A 66 8.17 2.54 -14.52
C PHE A 66 8.76 3.03 -15.84
N ALA A 67 8.48 2.26 -16.90
CA ALA A 67 8.93 2.50 -18.27
C ALA A 67 8.82 3.95 -18.75
N PRO A 68 7.73 4.70 -18.48
CA PRO A 68 7.62 6.09 -18.92
C PRO A 68 8.75 7.01 -18.43
N LEU A 69 9.43 6.66 -17.32
CA LEU A 69 10.61 7.37 -16.83
C LEU A 69 11.90 6.62 -17.13
N THR A 70 11.91 5.30 -16.96
CA THR A 70 13.15 4.52 -17.15
C THR A 70 13.60 4.44 -18.62
N SER A 71 12.68 4.58 -19.58
CA SER A 71 13.03 4.62 -21.01
C SER A 71 13.67 5.94 -21.45
N ILE A 72 13.54 6.99 -20.64
CA ILE A 72 14.10 8.34 -20.87
C ILE A 72 15.15 8.70 -19.81
N ALA A 73 15.67 7.70 -19.09
CA ALA A 73 16.68 7.87 -18.08
C ALA A 73 17.98 8.45 -18.68
N GLY A 74 18.53 9.45 -18.01
CA GLY A 74 19.83 10.05 -18.30
C GLY A 74 20.84 9.78 -17.19
N SER A 75 21.83 10.65 -17.07
CA SER A 75 22.85 10.56 -16.02
C SER A 75 22.26 10.84 -14.64
N ASN A 76 22.66 10.03 -13.64
CA ASN A 76 22.19 10.16 -12.26
C ASN A 76 20.65 10.19 -12.16
N PHE A 77 20.01 9.28 -12.90
CA PHE A 77 18.57 9.07 -12.91
C PHE A 77 18.10 8.37 -11.63
N GLY A 78 17.05 8.90 -11.00
CA GLY A 78 16.38 8.21 -9.92
C GLY A 78 15.51 9.10 -9.06
N ILE A 79 14.94 8.48 -8.03
CA ILE A 79 14.18 9.12 -6.96
C ILE A 79 15.16 9.90 -6.09
N ASP A 80 14.80 11.14 -5.83
CA ASP A 80 15.57 12.13 -5.09
C ASP A 80 14.93 12.38 -3.72
N SER A 81 13.60 12.45 -3.67
CA SER A 81 12.86 12.47 -2.41
C SER A 81 11.51 11.79 -2.53
N PHE A 82 10.95 11.40 -1.39
CA PHE A 82 9.63 10.79 -1.28
C PHE A 82 8.90 11.31 -0.05
N ALA A 83 7.74 11.91 -0.26
CA ALA A 83 6.94 12.62 0.73
C ALA A 83 5.57 11.96 0.91
N PHE A 84 5.09 11.95 2.16
CA PHE A 84 3.82 11.34 2.55
C PHE A 84 3.29 11.92 3.87
N ASN A 85 2.00 11.67 4.14
CA ASN A 85 1.34 12.03 5.39
C ASN A 85 0.97 10.82 6.21
N VAL A 86 0.70 11.07 7.50
CA VAL A 86 0.14 10.08 8.41
C VAL A 86 -1.21 10.58 8.88
N ILE A 87 -2.23 9.73 8.83
CA ILE A 87 -3.58 10.04 9.32
C ILE A 87 -3.52 10.35 10.83
N GLY A 88 -4.08 11.49 11.21
CA GLY A 88 -4.22 11.89 12.61
C GLY A 88 -2.95 12.48 13.21
N ALA A 89 -2.70 12.20 14.50
CA ALA A 89 -1.50 12.68 15.17
C ALA A 89 -0.27 11.92 14.65
N ASN A 90 0.66 12.62 14.00
CA ASN A 90 1.83 12.01 13.37
C ASN A 90 2.83 11.50 14.43
N PRO A 91 2.97 10.17 14.64
CA PRO A 91 3.86 9.61 15.65
C PRO A 91 5.34 9.67 15.25
N LEU A 92 5.65 10.17 14.04
CA LEU A 92 7.00 10.37 13.53
C LEU A 92 7.58 11.73 13.95
N GLN A 93 6.79 12.63 14.55
CA GLN A 93 7.25 13.94 15.02
C GLN A 93 8.09 13.89 16.30
N ASP A 94 8.17 12.75 16.98
CA ASP A 94 8.98 12.59 18.19
C ASP A 94 10.48 12.55 17.84
N PHE A 95 11.11 13.72 17.90
CA PHE A 95 12.52 13.97 17.51
C PHE A 95 13.54 13.03 18.17
N GLY A 96 13.27 12.53 19.38
CA GLY A 96 14.13 11.57 20.07
C GLY A 96 14.04 10.15 19.50
N ALA A 97 12.93 9.82 18.83
CA ALA A 97 12.65 8.52 18.24
C ALA A 97 12.97 8.45 16.74
N ILE A 98 13.06 9.59 16.02
CA ILE A 98 13.28 9.64 14.56
C ILE A 98 14.48 8.78 14.12
N ALA A 99 15.62 8.87 14.82
CA ALA A 99 16.82 8.12 14.45
C ALA A 99 16.66 6.58 14.58
N GLY A 100 15.75 6.09 15.44
CA GLY A 100 15.46 4.67 15.62
C GLY A 100 14.22 4.19 14.85
N GLN A 101 13.36 5.11 14.40
CA GLN A 101 12.14 4.80 13.68
C GLN A 101 12.38 4.58 12.19
N TRP A 102 13.49 5.04 11.62
CA TRP A 102 13.72 4.98 10.17
C TRP A 102 14.89 4.08 9.82
N THR A 103 14.71 3.25 8.80
CA THR A 103 15.81 2.60 8.09
C THR A 103 15.81 3.10 6.66
N LEU A 104 16.80 3.92 6.32
CA LEU A 104 16.91 4.62 5.03
C LEU A 104 18.13 4.13 4.24
N PRO A 105 18.16 4.33 2.91
CA PRO A 105 19.37 4.12 2.12
C PRO A 105 20.54 4.99 2.61
N THR A 106 21.76 4.57 2.29
CA THR A 106 22.96 5.36 2.64
C THR A 106 22.90 6.76 2.00
N GLY A 107 23.14 7.80 2.81
CA GLY A 107 23.11 9.19 2.36
C GLY A 107 21.72 9.82 2.30
N TRP A 108 20.68 9.10 2.77
CA TRP A 108 19.33 9.61 2.91
C TRP A 108 19.03 10.01 4.36
N ILE A 109 18.14 10.98 4.52
CA ILE A 109 17.63 11.46 5.82
C ILE A 109 16.11 11.43 5.84
N ALA A 110 15.53 11.41 7.04
CA ALA A 110 14.11 11.62 7.26
C ALA A 110 13.89 13.06 7.76
N ASN A 111 13.01 13.79 7.09
CA ASN A 111 12.54 15.11 7.50
C ASN A 111 11.08 14.99 7.93
N VAL A 112 10.78 15.31 9.18
CA VAL A 112 9.41 15.34 9.70
C VAL A 112 9.06 16.76 10.13
N ALA A 113 7.91 17.25 9.69
CA ALA A 113 7.44 18.60 9.93
C ALA A 113 7.31 18.92 11.43
N PRO A 114 7.55 20.18 11.86
CA PRO A 114 7.93 21.35 11.05
C PRO A 114 9.45 21.52 10.81
N PRO A 115 9.89 22.09 9.66
CA PRO A 115 9.07 22.73 8.63
C PRO A 115 8.35 21.71 7.71
N PRO A 116 7.17 22.05 7.17
CA PRO A 116 6.41 21.13 6.33
C PRO A 116 7.04 20.97 4.93
N ASN A 117 7.18 19.73 4.49
CA ASN A 117 7.88 19.33 3.27
C ASN A 117 7.03 19.68 2.05
N GLN A 118 7.45 20.65 1.25
CA GLN A 118 6.71 21.12 0.08
C GLN A 118 7.06 20.26 -1.14
N ALA A 119 6.06 19.60 -1.71
CA ALA A 119 6.15 19.03 -3.05
C ALA A 119 5.54 20.04 -4.04
N ASP A 120 6.30 20.39 -5.07
CA ASP A 120 5.78 21.32 -6.07
C ASP A 120 4.64 20.67 -6.86
N GLY A 121 3.55 21.42 -7.08
CA GLY A 121 2.31 20.90 -7.64
C GLY A 121 1.42 20.10 -6.68
N PHE A 122 1.97 19.44 -5.64
CA PHE A 122 1.23 18.47 -4.81
C PHE A 122 1.04 18.87 -3.35
N GLY A 123 1.33 20.12 -2.98
CA GLY A 123 1.06 20.63 -1.63
C GLY A 123 2.16 20.28 -0.62
N ARG A 124 1.78 20.15 0.65
CA ARG A 124 2.71 19.92 1.77
C ARG A 124 2.47 18.60 2.49
N PHE A 125 3.58 17.98 2.87
CA PHE A 125 3.63 16.70 3.56
C PHE A 125 4.33 16.81 4.92
N ASP A 126 3.92 15.93 5.82
CA ASP A 126 4.41 15.84 7.19
C ASP A 126 5.73 15.08 7.28
N ALA A 127 5.98 14.14 6.36
CA ALA A 127 7.20 13.35 6.34
C ALA A 127 7.80 13.31 4.93
N GLU A 128 9.13 13.33 4.86
CA GLU A 128 9.90 13.16 3.63
C GLU A 128 11.14 12.28 3.89
N ALA A 129 11.30 11.22 3.11
CA ALA A 129 12.59 10.56 2.93
C ALA A 129 13.35 11.31 1.82
N ASN A 130 14.53 11.83 2.13
CA ASN A 130 15.26 12.73 1.25
C ASN A 130 16.67 12.20 0.98
N GLY A 131 16.96 11.90 -0.28
CA GLY A 131 18.29 11.62 -0.79
C GLY A 131 18.90 12.92 -1.30
N SER A 132 20.16 13.18 -0.95
CA SER A 132 20.87 14.26 -1.62
C SER A 132 20.85 14.07 -3.15
N GLY A 133 20.89 15.15 -3.93
CA GLY A 133 20.89 15.09 -5.40
C GLY A 133 21.90 14.13 -6.04
N GLY A 134 22.96 13.73 -5.33
CA GLY A 134 23.95 12.74 -5.75
C GLY A 134 23.70 11.30 -5.27
N ALA A 135 22.71 11.07 -4.41
CA ALA A 135 22.35 9.79 -3.80
C ALA A 135 21.01 9.24 -4.34
N ARG A 136 20.65 9.61 -5.58
CA ARG A 136 19.42 9.17 -6.22
C ARG A 136 19.40 7.67 -6.42
N VAL A 137 18.23 7.07 -6.29
CA VAL A 137 18.04 5.62 -6.42
C VAL A 137 16.95 5.31 -7.43
N ALA A 138 17.19 4.33 -8.31
CA ALA A 138 16.18 3.86 -9.27
C ALA A 138 15.00 3.13 -8.60
N THR A 139 15.23 2.61 -7.38
CA THR A 139 14.19 2.06 -6.51
C THR A 139 14.51 2.46 -5.09
N LEU A 140 13.59 3.18 -4.45
CA LEU A 140 13.72 3.60 -3.07
C LEU A 140 13.15 2.52 -2.17
N ASN A 141 13.99 2.01 -1.27
CA ASN A 141 13.58 1.09 -0.22
C ASN A 141 13.90 1.71 1.14
N PHE A 142 12.90 1.82 2.00
CA PHE A 142 13.09 2.26 3.38
C PHE A 142 12.07 1.57 4.29
N SER A 143 12.23 1.74 5.59
CA SER A 143 11.31 1.16 6.57
C SER A 143 11.04 2.12 7.71
N ILE A 144 9.82 2.03 8.25
CA ILE A 144 9.37 2.77 9.42
C ILE A 144 9.05 1.77 10.53
N HIS A 145 9.71 1.92 11.67
CA HIS A 145 9.55 1.10 12.87
C HIS A 145 8.65 1.84 13.85
N ASN A 146 7.36 1.51 13.87
CA ASN A 146 6.40 2.16 14.75
C ASN A 146 5.17 1.26 14.98
N THR A 147 4.86 0.98 16.24
CA THR A 147 3.71 0.14 16.64
C THR A 147 2.35 0.81 16.47
N ALA A 148 2.30 2.13 16.34
CA ALA A 148 1.07 2.89 16.17
C ALA A 148 0.63 3.00 14.69
N LEU A 149 1.50 2.62 13.75
CA LEU A 149 1.23 2.70 12.31
C LEU A 149 0.81 1.35 11.75
N ASN A 150 0.00 1.39 10.69
CA ASN A 150 -0.38 0.23 9.88
C ASN A 150 -0.49 0.61 8.40
N LEU A 151 -0.79 -0.35 7.52
CA LEU A 151 -0.89 -0.15 6.07
C LEU A 151 -1.81 1.00 5.63
N TYR A 152 -2.85 1.30 6.42
CA TYR A 152 -3.84 2.33 6.09
C TYR A 152 -3.49 3.71 6.66
N SER A 153 -2.45 3.81 7.49
CA SER A 153 -2.05 5.06 8.15
C SER A 153 -1.58 6.15 7.18
N PHE A 154 -1.31 5.82 5.92
CA PHE A 154 -0.67 6.73 4.95
C PHE A 154 -1.61 7.23 3.84
N ALA A 155 -2.90 6.87 3.90
CA ALA A 155 -3.91 7.33 2.96
C ALA A 155 -4.46 8.72 3.37
N GLU A 156 -3.56 9.68 3.58
CA GLU A 156 -3.89 11.05 4.00
C GLU A 156 -3.43 12.03 2.92
N ASN A 157 -4.31 12.96 2.54
CA ASN A 157 -3.98 13.94 1.50
C ASN A 157 -2.95 14.94 2.02
N SER A 158 -2.10 15.41 1.11
CA SER A 158 -1.31 16.62 1.33
C SER A 158 -2.17 17.84 1.67
N SER A 159 -1.54 18.83 2.28
CA SER A 159 -2.18 20.07 2.73
C SER A 159 -1.73 21.27 1.93
N ASN A 160 -2.40 22.41 2.15
CA ASN A 160 -2.11 23.70 1.50
C ASN A 160 -2.35 23.70 -0.02
N ASN A 161 -1.83 24.73 -0.70
CA ASN A 161 -2.05 24.95 -2.12
C ASN A 161 -1.29 23.91 -2.95
N ALA A 162 -2.02 23.17 -3.79
CA ALA A 162 -1.50 22.14 -4.68
C ALA A 162 -2.05 22.37 -6.09
N GLY A 163 -1.21 22.85 -7.01
CA GLY A 163 -1.61 23.17 -8.38
C GLY A 163 -2.13 21.96 -9.19
N GLN A 164 -1.64 20.76 -8.88
CA GLN A 164 -2.05 19.48 -9.46
C GLN A 164 -3.09 18.72 -8.61
N GLY A 165 -3.47 19.29 -7.46
CA GLY A 165 -4.33 18.63 -6.46
C GLY A 165 -3.53 17.98 -5.33
N ASN A 166 -4.22 17.78 -4.20
CA ASN A 166 -3.64 17.10 -3.04
C ASN A 166 -3.73 15.59 -3.20
N VAL A 167 -2.67 14.89 -2.83
CA VAL A 167 -2.48 13.45 -3.03
C VAL A 167 -1.86 12.79 -1.79
N PHE A 168 -1.87 11.46 -1.72
CA PHE A 168 -1.32 10.71 -0.58
C PHE A 168 0.20 10.67 -0.56
N PHE A 169 0.79 10.56 -1.75
CA PHE A 169 2.23 10.37 -1.91
C PHE A 169 2.76 11.29 -3.01
N SER A 170 3.98 11.78 -2.83
CA SER A 170 4.73 12.46 -3.87
C SER A 170 6.19 12.01 -3.90
N ALA A 171 6.78 11.93 -5.09
CA ALA A 171 8.19 11.67 -5.27
C ALA A 171 8.82 12.73 -6.16
N HIS A 172 9.94 13.31 -5.75
CA HIS A 172 10.80 14.06 -6.66
C HIS A 172 11.68 13.06 -7.41
N ILE A 173 11.61 13.07 -8.73
CA ILE A 173 12.39 12.19 -9.60
C ILE A 173 13.16 13.07 -10.58
N ALA A 174 14.42 12.73 -10.81
CA ALA A 174 15.31 13.57 -11.60
C ALA A 174 16.34 12.74 -12.38
N GLY A 175 17.06 13.41 -13.28
CA GLY A 175 18.09 12.79 -14.12
C GLY A 175 17.51 12.05 -15.32
N PHE A 176 16.31 12.41 -15.78
CA PHE A 176 15.75 11.95 -17.05
C PHE A 176 15.76 13.06 -18.10
N ASN A 177 15.34 12.77 -19.32
CA ASN A 177 15.13 13.78 -20.36
C ASN A 177 13.78 13.56 -21.06
N ALA A 178 12.76 14.29 -20.61
CA ALA A 178 11.41 14.18 -21.16
C ALA A 178 11.17 15.08 -22.40
N GLY A 179 12.17 15.89 -22.78
CA GLY A 179 12.01 16.95 -23.78
C GLY A 179 11.69 18.31 -23.15
N ASN A 180 11.72 19.37 -23.96
CA ASN A 180 11.49 20.76 -23.53
C ASN A 180 12.31 21.23 -22.31
N GLY A 181 13.49 20.64 -22.09
CA GLY A 181 14.35 20.96 -20.95
C GLY A 181 13.90 20.35 -19.61
N VAL A 182 12.84 19.53 -19.59
CA VAL A 182 12.37 18.87 -18.38
C VAL A 182 13.29 17.69 -18.03
N THR A 183 14.05 17.85 -16.95
CA THR A 183 15.01 16.85 -16.46
C THR A 183 14.72 16.33 -15.05
N SER A 184 13.76 16.96 -14.38
CA SER A 184 13.22 16.57 -13.09
C SER A 184 11.77 17.02 -12.96
N ALA A 185 11.00 16.30 -12.16
CA ALA A 185 9.61 16.65 -11.86
C ALA A 185 9.20 16.01 -10.53
N TYR A 186 8.14 16.53 -9.94
CA TYR A 186 7.40 15.85 -8.89
C TYR A 186 6.33 14.98 -9.52
N PHE A 187 6.16 13.80 -8.95
CA PHE A 187 5.15 12.84 -9.34
C PHE A 187 4.28 12.54 -8.14
N GLY A 188 2.96 12.63 -8.31
CA GLY A 188 1.99 12.49 -7.23
C GLY A 188 0.97 11.40 -7.52
N GLY A 189 0.34 10.88 -6.48
CA GLY A 189 -0.82 10.01 -6.66
C GLY A 189 -1.41 9.44 -5.38
N SER A 190 -2.66 9.03 -5.52
CA SER A 190 -3.48 8.35 -4.49
C SER A 190 -4.19 7.11 -5.06
N THR A 191 -3.85 6.70 -6.29
CA THR A 191 -4.60 5.68 -7.02
C THR A 191 -4.23 4.29 -6.52
N LEU A 192 -5.14 3.63 -5.83
CA LEU A 192 -4.95 2.25 -5.35
C LEU A 192 -4.76 1.26 -6.51
N VAL A 193 -3.83 0.32 -6.34
CA VAL A 193 -3.71 -0.85 -7.23
C VAL A 193 -4.77 -1.88 -6.84
N PRO A 194 -5.68 -2.27 -7.75
CA PRO A 194 -6.66 -3.31 -7.47
C PRO A 194 -5.97 -4.65 -7.18
N VAL A 195 -6.23 -5.24 -6.01
CA VAL A 195 -5.73 -6.58 -5.68
C VAL A 195 -6.62 -7.62 -6.38
N PRO A 196 -6.06 -8.57 -7.16
CA PRO A 196 -6.83 -9.66 -7.73
C PRO A 196 -7.46 -10.49 -6.62
N LEU A 197 -8.79 -10.68 -6.68
CA LEU A 197 -9.49 -11.58 -5.75
C LEU A 197 -8.85 -12.98 -5.83
N PRO A 198 -8.55 -13.64 -4.70
CA PRO A 198 -7.99 -14.97 -4.72
C PRO A 198 -8.95 -15.91 -5.45
N ALA A 199 -8.42 -16.65 -6.44
CA ALA A 199 -9.19 -17.60 -7.23
C ALA A 199 -9.87 -18.69 -6.39
N THR A 200 -9.53 -18.83 -5.11
CA THR A 200 -10.10 -19.79 -4.17
C THR A 200 -11.53 -19.46 -3.71
N LEU A 201 -11.97 -18.20 -3.78
CA LEU A 201 -13.34 -17.81 -3.41
C LEU A 201 -14.41 -18.52 -4.27
N PRO A 202 -14.31 -18.52 -5.60
CA PRO A 202 -15.26 -19.28 -6.43
C PRO A 202 -15.20 -20.79 -6.18
N PHE A 203 -14.05 -21.35 -5.78
CA PHE A 203 -13.93 -22.77 -5.42
C PHE A 203 -14.54 -23.11 -4.05
N LEU A 204 -14.46 -22.21 -3.07
CA LEU A 204 -15.11 -22.40 -1.77
C LEU A 204 -16.64 -22.42 -1.90
N LEU A 205 -17.18 -21.53 -2.74
CA LEU A 205 -18.61 -21.47 -3.04
C LEU A 205 -19.09 -22.71 -3.82
N SER A 206 -18.29 -23.23 -4.77
CA SER A 206 -18.66 -24.43 -5.52
C SER A 206 -18.62 -25.71 -4.66
N ALA A 207 -17.68 -25.81 -3.71
CA ALA A 207 -17.60 -26.93 -2.77
C ALA A 207 -18.82 -27.01 -1.84
N LEU A 208 -19.33 -25.87 -1.34
CA LEU A 208 -20.54 -25.84 -0.52
C LEU A 208 -21.81 -26.17 -1.32
N GLY A 209 -21.89 -25.76 -2.58
CA GLY A 209 -22.99 -26.10 -3.48
C GLY A 209 -23.09 -27.61 -3.78
N GLY A 210 -21.94 -28.29 -3.91
CA GLY A 210 -21.89 -29.74 -4.17
C GLY A 210 -22.36 -30.60 -2.99
N LEU A 211 -22.10 -30.18 -1.75
CA LEU A 211 -22.51 -30.91 -0.53
C LEU A 211 -24.03 -30.86 -0.27
N GLY A 212 -24.75 -29.90 -0.84
CA GLY A 212 -26.21 -29.80 -0.74
C GLY A 212 -26.98 -30.87 -1.54
N LEU A 213 -26.35 -31.48 -2.55
CA LEU A 213 -27.01 -32.43 -3.46
C LEU A 213 -26.92 -33.90 -3.00
N ILE A 214 -26.15 -34.21 -1.94
CA ILE A 214 -25.89 -35.59 -1.50
C ILE A 214 -26.97 -36.14 -0.54
N ARG A 215 -27.99 -35.36 -0.16
CA ARG A 215 -29.00 -35.80 0.83
C ARG A 215 -30.40 -35.96 0.27
N ARG A 216 -30.62 -36.92 -0.65
CA ARG A 216 -32.00 -37.39 -0.91
C ARG A 216 -32.11 -38.80 -1.50
N ARG A 217 -31.89 -39.86 -0.70
CA ARG A 217 -32.59 -41.16 -0.83
C ARG A 217 -32.58 -41.96 0.48
N VAL A 218 -33.51 -41.68 1.39
CA VAL A 218 -33.99 -42.68 2.36
C VAL A 218 -35.48 -42.47 2.60
N SER A 219 -36.32 -43.34 2.04
CA SER A 219 -37.70 -43.64 2.43
C SER A 219 -38.05 -44.98 1.78
N VAL A 220 -37.76 -46.09 2.47
CA VAL A 220 -38.75 -47.00 3.10
C VAL A 220 -39.75 -47.57 2.10
N LEU A 221 -39.51 -48.82 1.69
CA LEU A 221 -40.47 -49.66 0.98
C LEU A 221 -41.34 -50.36 2.02
N ALA A 222 -42.58 -49.93 2.17
CA ALA A 222 -43.61 -50.61 2.97
C ALA A 222 -44.76 -51.04 2.07
N LEU A 223 -45.11 -52.34 2.21
CA LEU A 223 -46.33 -53.07 1.79
C LEU A 223 -46.67 -53.20 0.28
N ARG A 224 -46.73 -54.47 -0.18
CA ARG A 224 -47.99 -55.21 -0.45
C ARG A 224 -47.70 -56.63 -0.95
N THR A 225 -48.16 -57.64 -0.21
CA THR A 225 -49.12 -58.70 -0.62
C THR A 225 -49.58 -59.42 0.63
#